data_AF-A0A5N6SMW7-F1
#
_entry.id   AF-A0A5N6SMW7-F1
#
_cell.length_a   1.000
_cell.length_b   1.000
_cell.length_c   1.000
_cell.angle_alpha   90.00
_cell.angle_beta   90.00
_cell.angle_gamma   90.00
#
_symmetry.space_group_name_H-M   'P 1'
#
loop_
_entity.id
_entity.type
_entity.pdbx_description
1 polymer ?
#
loop_
_entity_poly.entity_id
_entity_poly.type
_entity_poly.pdbx_seq_one_letter_code
_entity_poly.pdbx_strand_id
1 'polypeptide(L)'
;MANQSTLKLREITPDDIPKITEVWFRAFGTPHNLELFPDTPAVRTWWNEANYYDLVNKPYQKYLKVVDPARPGDIIAYGKWDLQPDQCGERYPPWHPESNAELCNQFFGGIVNQHRNLMHGRKHYYLDMLATNPEYQRQGAASLLVQWGCDLADRNGAAIYVASSNEGVGLYRKFGFELLEGLDGTPEGANPMVREPRMAN
;
A
#
# COMPACT_ATOMS: atom_id res chain seq x y z
N MET A 1 11.88 22.09 -20.82
CA MET A 1 10.79 21.30 -21.43
C MET A 1 10.44 20.19 -20.46
N ALA A 2 9.27 20.23 -19.83
CA ALA A 2 8.86 19.20 -18.86
C ALA A 2 8.59 17.91 -19.62
N ASN A 3 9.37 16.87 -19.34
CA ASN A 3 9.14 15.53 -19.85
C ASN A 3 7.76 15.09 -19.35
N GLN A 4 6.76 15.04 -20.24
CA GLN A 4 5.46 14.48 -19.87
C GLN A 4 5.70 13.02 -19.51
N SER A 5 5.48 12.69 -18.24
CA SER A 5 5.68 11.34 -17.71
C SER A 5 4.87 10.34 -18.56
N THR A 6 5.57 9.43 -19.24
CA THR A 6 4.99 8.38 -20.10
C THR A 6 4.37 7.22 -19.33
N LEU A 7 4.45 7.29 -18.00
CA LEU A 7 4.02 6.26 -17.07
C LEU A 7 2.54 5.88 -17.29
N LYS A 8 2.27 4.57 -17.24
CA LYS A 8 0.94 4.00 -17.42
C LYS A 8 0.54 3.18 -16.20
N LEU A 9 -0.68 3.42 -15.71
CA LEU A 9 -1.33 2.58 -14.74
C LEU A 9 -1.88 1.32 -15.43
N ARG A 10 -1.66 0.14 -14.84
CA ARG A 10 -2.18 -1.16 -15.29
C ARG A 10 -2.61 -1.98 -14.08
N GLU A 11 -3.45 -2.98 -14.30
CA GLU A 11 -3.72 -4.00 -13.29
C GLU A 11 -2.51 -4.95 -13.18
N ILE A 12 -2.29 -5.44 -11.96
CA ILE A 12 -1.35 -6.53 -11.68
C ILE A 12 -2.00 -7.86 -12.04
N THR A 13 -1.20 -8.73 -12.63
CA THR A 13 -1.55 -10.11 -12.98
C THR A 13 -0.74 -11.09 -12.13
N PRO A 14 -1.11 -12.37 -12.06
CA PRO A 14 -0.32 -13.37 -11.34
C PRO A 14 1.17 -13.42 -11.74
N ASP A 15 1.49 -13.18 -13.01
CA ASP A 15 2.87 -13.18 -13.51
C ASP A 15 3.72 -12.02 -12.96
N ASP A 16 3.08 -10.97 -12.45
CA ASP A 16 3.76 -9.81 -11.86
C ASP A 16 4.16 -10.03 -10.39
N ILE A 17 3.63 -11.06 -9.73
CA ILE A 17 3.77 -11.27 -8.29
C ILE A 17 5.25 -11.30 -7.84
N PRO A 18 6.15 -12.07 -8.48
CA PRO A 18 7.56 -12.06 -8.09
C PRO A 18 8.20 -10.67 -8.20
N LYS A 19 7.77 -9.86 -9.18
CA LYS A 19 8.31 -8.53 -9.43
C LYS A 19 7.81 -7.50 -8.42
N ILE A 20 6.55 -7.56 -7.97
CA ILE A 20 6.09 -6.65 -6.91
C ILE A 20 6.75 -6.97 -5.56
N THR A 21 7.06 -8.24 -5.28
CA THR A 21 7.87 -8.64 -4.11
C THR A 21 9.28 -8.07 -4.21
N GLU A 22 9.91 -8.12 -5.39
CA GLU A 22 11.20 -7.45 -5.63
C GLU A 22 11.12 -5.94 -5.36
N VAL A 23 10.08 -5.27 -5.87
CA VAL A 23 9.85 -3.83 -5.63
C VAL A 23 9.64 -3.54 -4.14
N TRP A 24 8.93 -4.41 -3.41
CA TRP A 24 8.75 -4.28 -1.97
C TRP A 24 10.10 -4.29 -1.24
N PHE A 25 10.95 -5.31 -1.47
CA PHE A 25 12.26 -5.39 -0.82
C PHE A 25 13.19 -4.24 -1.22
N ARG A 26 13.12 -3.76 -2.46
CA ARG A 26 13.87 -2.56 -2.88
C ARG A 26 13.39 -1.29 -2.18
N ALA A 27 12.08 -1.11 -2.06
CA ALA A 27 11.48 0.10 -1.48
C ALA A 27 11.54 0.12 0.05
N PHE A 28 11.42 -1.05 0.67
CA PHE A 28 11.28 -1.23 2.11
C PHE A 28 12.45 -2.00 2.74
N GLY A 29 13.55 -2.26 2.04
CA GLY A 29 14.74 -2.96 2.57
C GLY A 29 15.58 -2.16 3.57
N THR A 30 14.95 -1.37 4.44
CA THR A 30 15.61 -0.70 5.56
C THR A 30 15.95 -1.71 6.65
N PRO A 31 16.96 -1.45 7.51
CA PRO A 31 17.31 -2.37 8.59
C PRO A 31 16.12 -2.77 9.45
N HIS A 32 15.27 -1.81 9.83
CA HIS A 32 14.06 -2.07 10.61
C HIS A 32 13.08 -3.04 9.95
N ASN A 33 12.80 -2.85 8.65
CA ASN A 33 11.88 -3.74 7.94
C ASN A 33 12.50 -5.12 7.64
N LEU A 34 13.82 -5.21 7.52
CA LEU A 34 14.52 -6.48 7.38
C LEU A 34 14.57 -7.28 8.69
N GLU A 35 14.42 -6.62 9.85
CA GLU A 35 14.18 -7.31 11.12
C GLU A 35 12.77 -7.93 11.17
N LEU A 36 11.76 -7.28 10.58
CA LEU A 36 10.41 -7.82 10.45
C LEU A 36 10.36 -8.99 9.45
N PHE A 37 10.89 -8.73 8.25
CA PHE A 37 10.89 -9.64 7.11
C PHE A 37 12.30 -9.73 6.50
N PRO A 38 13.11 -10.70 6.95
CA PRO A 38 14.43 -10.93 6.37
C PRO A 38 14.33 -11.21 4.86
N ASP A 39 15.28 -10.69 4.09
CA ASP A 39 15.31 -10.88 2.63
C ASP A 39 15.87 -12.25 2.24
N THR A 40 15.11 -13.30 2.55
CA THR A 40 15.47 -14.69 2.23
C THR A 40 14.56 -15.26 1.13
N PRO A 41 15.00 -16.32 0.42
CA PRO A 41 14.14 -17.00 -0.56
C PRO A 41 12.82 -17.49 0.04
N ALA A 42 12.80 -17.92 1.30
CA ALA A 42 11.61 -18.44 1.95
C ALA A 42 10.60 -17.32 2.25
N VAL A 43 11.05 -16.17 2.78
CA VAL A 43 10.19 -15.00 3.03
C VAL A 43 9.71 -14.39 1.71
N ARG A 44 10.52 -14.37 0.65
CA ARG A 44 10.08 -13.96 -0.69
C ARG A 44 8.98 -14.88 -1.24
N THR A 45 9.11 -16.19 -1.09
CA THR A 45 8.06 -17.15 -1.48
C THR A 45 6.78 -16.91 -0.70
N TRP A 46 6.87 -16.71 0.62
CA TRP A 46 5.72 -16.38 1.46
C TRP A 46 5.01 -15.09 0.99
N TRP A 47 5.77 -14.03 0.67
CA TRP A 47 5.20 -12.80 0.10
C TRP A 47 4.51 -13.02 -1.24
N ASN A 48 5.09 -13.87 -2.11
CA ASN A 48 4.47 -14.23 -3.38
C ASN A 48 3.15 -14.97 -3.17
N GLU A 49 3.13 -15.97 -2.30
CA GLU A 49 1.93 -16.76 -2.00
C GLU A 49 0.84 -15.90 -1.37
N ALA A 50 1.19 -15.03 -0.42
CA ALA A 50 0.25 -14.12 0.21
C ALA A 50 -0.39 -13.16 -0.81
N ASN A 51 0.42 -12.50 -1.65
CA ASN A 51 -0.10 -11.59 -2.66
C ASN A 51 -0.88 -12.31 -3.76
N TYR A 52 -0.45 -13.50 -4.18
CA TYR A 52 -1.18 -14.30 -5.16
C TYR A 52 -2.55 -14.71 -4.61
N TYR A 53 -2.60 -15.19 -3.37
CA TYR A 53 -3.84 -15.59 -2.72
C TYR A 53 -4.82 -14.41 -2.67
N ASP A 54 -4.37 -13.25 -2.19
CA ASP A 54 -5.16 -12.03 -2.14
C ASP A 54 -5.65 -11.62 -3.54
N LEU A 55 -4.77 -11.59 -4.54
CA LEU A 55 -5.11 -11.22 -5.91
C LEU A 55 -6.21 -12.11 -6.52
N VAL A 56 -6.18 -13.43 -6.27
CA VAL A 56 -7.12 -14.39 -6.85
C VAL A 56 -8.42 -14.51 -6.06
N ASN A 57 -8.35 -14.39 -4.73
CA ASN A 57 -9.48 -14.73 -3.86
C ASN A 57 -10.18 -13.51 -3.24
N LYS A 58 -9.60 -12.31 -3.30
CA LYS A 58 -10.17 -11.09 -2.71
C LYS A 58 -10.55 -10.07 -3.81
N PRO A 59 -11.71 -10.23 -4.48
CA PRO A 59 -12.08 -9.37 -5.63
C PRO A 59 -12.33 -7.90 -5.28
N TYR A 60 -12.52 -7.59 -3.99
CA TYR A 60 -12.61 -6.23 -3.46
C TYR A 60 -11.23 -5.58 -3.28
N GLN A 61 -10.14 -6.33 -3.37
CA GLN A 61 -8.80 -5.77 -3.44
C GLN A 61 -8.40 -5.50 -4.89
N LYS A 62 -7.77 -4.35 -5.11
CA LYS A 62 -7.25 -3.92 -6.41
C LYS A 62 -5.76 -3.72 -6.34
N TYR A 63 -5.04 -4.56 -7.05
CA TYR A 63 -3.61 -4.45 -7.25
C TYR A 63 -3.32 -3.73 -8.56
N LEU A 64 -2.64 -2.59 -8.45
CA LEU A 64 -2.32 -1.73 -9.57
C LEU A 64 -0.82 -1.54 -9.64
N LYS A 65 -0.28 -1.53 -10.86
CA LYS A 65 1.12 -1.24 -11.15
C LYS A 65 1.24 -0.02 -12.04
N VAL A 66 2.37 0.66 -11.92
CA VAL A 66 2.81 1.69 -12.85
C VAL A 66 3.98 1.14 -13.64
N VAL A 67 3.90 1.25 -14.96
CA VAL A 67 4.93 0.82 -15.90
C VAL A 67 5.37 1.99 -16.77
N ASP A 68 6.61 1.96 -17.25
CA ASP A 68 7.09 2.87 -18.29
C ASP A 68 7.15 2.10 -19.62
N PRO A 69 6.41 2.50 -20.67
CA PRO A 69 6.52 1.89 -21.99
C PRO A 69 7.95 1.87 -22.57
N ALA A 70 8.81 2.80 -22.13
CA ALA A 70 10.22 2.81 -22.54
C ALA A 70 11.07 1.71 -21.85
N ARG A 71 10.54 1.06 -20.80
CA ARG A 71 11.21 0.00 -20.03
C ARG A 71 10.24 -1.19 -19.85
N PRO A 72 9.96 -1.94 -20.93
CA PRO A 72 9.04 -3.07 -20.85
C PRO A 72 9.55 -4.12 -19.86
N GLY A 73 8.66 -4.60 -18.99
CA GLY A 73 8.97 -5.61 -17.97
C GLY A 73 9.30 -5.05 -16.58
N ASP A 74 9.58 -3.75 -16.47
CA ASP A 74 9.79 -3.10 -15.17
C ASP A 74 8.47 -2.67 -14.53
N ILE A 75 8.33 -2.98 -13.24
CA ILE A 75 7.32 -2.37 -12.37
C ILE A 75 7.98 -1.22 -11.63
N ILE A 76 7.53 -0.02 -11.95
CA ILE A 76 8.06 1.24 -11.42
C ILE A 76 7.56 1.46 -9.99
N ALA A 77 6.27 1.23 -9.80
CA ALA A 77 5.59 1.29 -8.53
C ALA A 77 4.38 0.36 -8.55
N TYR A 78 3.92 -0.05 -7.38
CA TYR A 78 2.63 -0.72 -7.25
C TYR A 78 1.88 -0.24 -6.02
N GLY A 79 0.56 -0.40 -6.07
CA GLY A 79 -0.35 -0.13 -4.98
C GLY A 79 -1.34 -1.27 -4.81
N LYS A 80 -1.68 -1.56 -3.55
CA LYS A 80 -2.73 -2.50 -3.17
C LYS A 80 -3.82 -1.72 -2.45
N TRP A 81 -4.99 -1.67 -3.06
CA TRP A 81 -6.18 -1.02 -2.53
C TRP A 81 -7.15 -2.06 -2.01
N ASP A 82 -7.76 -1.79 -0.88
CA ASP A 82 -8.91 -2.51 -0.39
C ASP A 82 -10.14 -1.60 -0.48
N LEU A 83 -11.12 -2.03 -1.27
CA LEU A 83 -12.34 -1.28 -1.53
C LEU A 83 -13.49 -1.66 -0.60
N GLN A 84 -13.32 -2.72 0.21
CA GLN A 84 -14.30 -3.13 1.22
C GLN A 84 -13.58 -3.64 2.49
N PRO A 85 -12.86 -2.78 3.22
CA PRO A 85 -11.96 -3.23 4.28
C PRO A 85 -12.64 -3.98 5.42
N ASP A 86 -13.89 -3.64 5.72
CA ASP A 86 -14.69 -4.32 6.75
C ASP A 86 -15.01 -5.79 6.40
N GLN A 87 -14.85 -6.19 5.13
CA GLN A 87 -15.11 -7.55 4.63
C GLN A 87 -13.82 -8.32 4.29
N CYS A 88 -12.65 -7.69 4.45
CA CYS A 88 -11.38 -8.20 3.92
C CYS A 88 -10.76 -9.35 4.74
N GLY A 89 -11.30 -9.64 5.92
CA GLY A 89 -10.75 -10.66 6.82
C GLY A 89 -9.34 -10.31 7.28
N GLU A 90 -8.51 -11.33 7.51
CA GLU A 90 -7.12 -11.12 7.95
C GLU A 90 -6.27 -10.48 6.84
N ARG A 91 -5.45 -9.50 7.26
CA ARG A 91 -4.55 -8.74 6.38
C ARG A 91 -3.38 -9.57 5.87
N TYR A 92 -2.85 -10.46 6.71
CA TYR A 92 -1.71 -11.31 6.42
C TYR A 92 -2.04 -12.76 6.77
N PRO A 93 -1.52 -13.75 6.02
CA PRO A 93 -1.52 -15.14 6.48
C PRO A 93 -0.59 -15.28 7.70
N PRO A 94 -0.59 -16.44 8.38
CA PRO A 94 0.39 -16.73 9.43
C PRO A 94 1.83 -16.44 8.97
N TRP A 95 2.60 -15.79 9.83
CA TRP A 95 3.97 -15.39 9.51
C TRP A 95 4.86 -16.59 9.19
N HIS A 96 5.73 -16.44 8.19
CA HIS A 96 6.77 -17.44 7.92
C HIS A 96 7.70 -17.59 9.14
N PRO A 97 8.22 -18.79 9.47
CA PRO A 97 9.12 -19.00 10.62
C PRO A 97 10.41 -18.16 10.59
N GLU A 98 10.85 -17.72 9.42
CA GLU A 98 12.00 -16.83 9.25
C GLU A 98 11.66 -15.35 9.46
N SER A 99 10.38 -14.99 9.49
CA SER A 99 9.94 -13.63 9.85
C SER A 99 9.95 -13.47 11.37
N ASN A 100 10.18 -12.24 11.84
CA ASN A 100 10.05 -11.96 13.27
C ASN A 100 8.57 -11.77 13.64
N ALA A 101 7.92 -12.87 14.03
CA ALA A 101 6.50 -12.89 14.33
C ALA A 101 6.11 -11.93 15.47
N GLU A 102 6.95 -11.77 16.49
CA GLU A 102 6.68 -10.88 17.62
C GLU A 102 6.67 -9.41 17.17
N LEU A 103 7.71 -8.97 16.47
CA LEU A 103 7.79 -7.61 15.94
C LEU A 103 6.71 -7.36 14.88
N CYS A 104 6.41 -8.34 14.02
CA CYS A 104 5.32 -8.25 13.04
C CYS A 104 3.97 -8.06 13.73
N ASN A 105 3.67 -8.84 14.77
CA ASN A 105 2.44 -8.73 15.53
C ASN A 105 2.33 -7.38 16.23
N GLN A 106 3.41 -6.89 16.83
CA GLN A 106 3.42 -5.58 17.48
C GLN A 106 3.16 -4.46 16.48
N PHE A 107 3.91 -4.42 15.38
CA PHE A 107 3.83 -3.36 14.38
C PHE A 107 2.53 -3.42 13.57
N PHE A 108 2.28 -4.53 12.86
CA PHE A 108 1.10 -4.65 12.00
C PHE A 108 -0.19 -4.81 12.79
N GLY A 109 -0.16 -5.46 13.95
CA GLY A 109 -1.32 -5.53 14.85
C GLY A 109 -1.73 -4.14 15.32
N GLY A 110 -0.77 -3.28 15.67
CA GLY A 110 -1.05 -1.88 16.00
C GLY A 110 -1.66 -1.10 14.83
N ILE A 111 -1.14 -1.25 13.61
CA ILE A 111 -1.72 -0.63 12.41
C ILE A 111 -3.16 -1.10 12.18
N VAL A 112 -3.41 -2.41 12.26
CA VAL A 112 -4.74 -3.01 12.06
C VAL A 112 -5.73 -2.54 13.12
N ASN A 113 -5.31 -2.49 14.39
CA ASN A 113 -6.16 -2.02 15.49
C ASN A 113 -6.48 -0.53 15.35
N GLN A 114 -5.49 0.29 14.99
CA GLN A 114 -5.71 1.71 14.77
C GLN A 114 -6.65 1.97 13.58
N HIS A 115 -6.42 1.31 12.45
CA HIS A 115 -7.32 1.36 11.30
C HIS A 115 -8.75 1.01 11.69
N ARG A 116 -8.94 -0.12 12.39
CA ARG A 116 -10.26 -0.56 12.87
C ARG A 116 -10.89 0.51 13.76
N ASN A 117 -10.18 1.03 14.74
CA ASN A 117 -10.72 1.99 15.70
C ASN A 117 -11.13 3.32 15.05
N LEU A 118 -10.34 3.82 14.10
CA LEU A 118 -10.58 5.12 13.45
C LEU A 118 -11.66 5.07 12.37
N MET A 119 -11.79 3.92 11.70
CA MET A 119 -12.68 3.77 10.54
C MET A 119 -13.92 2.92 10.82
N HIS A 120 -14.09 2.43 12.06
CA HIS A 120 -15.20 1.57 12.46
C HIS A 120 -16.56 2.14 12.03
N GLY A 121 -17.32 1.36 11.25
CA GLY A 121 -18.68 1.72 10.81
C GLY A 121 -18.73 2.81 9.73
N ARG A 122 -17.58 3.23 9.18
CA ARG A 122 -17.50 4.25 8.13
C ARG A 122 -17.27 3.58 6.78
N LYS A 123 -17.98 4.03 5.74
CA LYS A 123 -17.67 3.62 4.37
C LYS A 123 -16.32 4.22 3.95
N HIS A 124 -15.34 3.37 3.70
CA HIS A 124 -14.00 3.82 3.34
C HIS A 124 -13.25 2.82 2.46
N TYR A 125 -12.21 3.31 1.80
CA TYR A 125 -11.17 2.51 1.14
C TYR A 125 -9.88 2.57 1.95
N TYR A 126 -9.07 1.53 1.83
CA TYR A 126 -7.78 1.44 2.50
C TYR A 126 -6.68 1.25 1.46
N LEU A 127 -5.69 2.15 1.45
CA LEU A 127 -4.46 1.94 0.70
C LEU A 127 -3.50 1.09 1.56
N ASP A 128 -3.56 -0.23 1.36
CA ASP A 128 -2.84 -1.23 2.16
C ASP A 128 -1.33 -1.19 1.92
N MET A 129 -0.93 -1.01 0.66
CA MET A 129 0.46 -0.99 0.24
C MET A 129 0.67 0.04 -0.86
N LEU A 130 1.76 0.79 -0.76
CA LEU A 130 2.25 1.66 -1.83
C LEU A 130 3.78 1.59 -1.85
N ALA A 131 4.33 1.00 -2.90
CA ALA A 131 5.77 0.86 -3.07
C ALA A 131 6.20 1.51 -4.38
N THR A 132 7.30 2.25 -4.37
CA THR A 132 7.96 2.75 -5.57
C THR A 132 9.41 2.32 -5.54
N ASN A 133 9.87 1.69 -6.62
CA ASN A 133 11.28 1.32 -6.75
C ASN A 133 12.15 2.58 -6.61
N PRO A 134 13.15 2.59 -5.70
CA PRO A 134 13.98 3.77 -5.41
C PRO A 134 14.57 4.47 -6.65
N GLU A 135 14.97 3.71 -7.67
CA GLU A 135 15.56 4.23 -8.91
C GLU A 135 14.58 5.11 -9.73
N TYR A 136 13.29 5.02 -9.41
CA TYR A 136 12.20 5.67 -10.14
C TYR A 136 11.37 6.64 -9.29
N GLN A 137 11.81 6.92 -8.07
CA GLN A 137 11.12 7.84 -7.18
C GLN A 137 11.11 9.27 -7.75
N ARG A 138 10.15 10.08 -7.25
CA ARG A 138 9.97 11.50 -7.63
C ARG A 138 9.63 11.73 -9.11
N GLN A 139 9.18 10.70 -9.83
CA GLN A 139 8.73 10.77 -11.24
C GLN A 139 7.19 10.71 -11.40
N GLY A 140 6.45 10.73 -10.28
CA GLY A 140 4.98 10.75 -10.27
C GLY A 140 4.30 9.37 -10.25
N ALA A 141 5.05 8.26 -10.20
CA ALA A 141 4.47 6.91 -10.20
C ALA A 141 3.50 6.67 -9.01
N ALA A 142 3.94 6.97 -7.79
CA ALA A 142 3.09 6.87 -6.60
C ALA A 142 1.85 7.78 -6.69
N SER A 143 2.00 8.98 -7.27
CA SER A 143 0.89 9.92 -7.46
C SER A 143 -0.20 9.38 -8.39
N LEU A 144 0.16 8.62 -9.44
CA LEU A 144 -0.83 7.97 -10.32
C LEU A 144 -1.67 6.94 -9.57
N LEU A 145 -1.04 6.14 -8.70
CA LEU A 145 -1.73 5.13 -7.89
C LEU A 145 -2.66 5.77 -6.86
N VAL A 146 -2.22 6.84 -6.20
CA VAL A 146 -3.03 7.59 -5.22
C VAL A 146 -4.19 8.31 -5.91
N GLN A 147 -3.96 8.94 -7.07
CA GLN A 147 -5.01 9.63 -7.83
C GLN A 147 -6.13 8.66 -8.23
N TRP A 148 -5.79 7.46 -8.71
CA TRP A 148 -6.78 6.45 -9.09
C TRP A 148 -7.74 6.12 -7.94
N GLY A 149 -7.19 5.92 -6.73
CA GLY A 149 -8.01 5.64 -5.54
C GLY A 149 -8.84 6.84 -5.09
N CYS A 150 -8.27 8.05 -5.15
CA CYS A 150 -8.98 9.30 -4.87
C CYS A 150 -10.18 9.50 -5.81
N ASP A 151 -9.99 9.33 -7.11
CA ASP A 151 -11.05 9.49 -8.10
C ASP A 151 -12.17 8.47 -7.88
N LEU A 152 -11.82 7.24 -7.52
CA LEU A 152 -12.80 6.20 -7.22
C LEU A 152 -13.57 6.49 -5.92
N ALA A 153 -12.86 6.94 -4.88
CA ALA A 153 -13.44 7.29 -3.60
C ALA A 153 -14.40 8.47 -3.71
N ASP A 154 -14.02 9.52 -4.45
CA ASP A 154 -14.85 10.70 -4.72
C ASP A 154 -16.14 10.30 -5.46
N ARG A 155 -16.03 9.48 -6.52
CA ARG A 155 -17.21 8.97 -7.25
C ARG A 155 -18.16 8.16 -6.37
N ASN A 156 -17.63 7.44 -5.40
CA ASN A 156 -18.40 6.50 -4.59
C ASN A 156 -18.79 7.08 -3.23
N GLY A 157 -18.43 8.32 -2.92
CA GLY A 157 -18.65 8.93 -1.61
C GLY A 157 -18.03 8.11 -0.47
N ALA A 158 -16.80 7.62 -0.65
CA ALA A 158 -16.07 6.86 0.36
C ALA A 158 -14.89 7.68 0.90
N ALA A 159 -14.65 7.61 2.22
CA ALA A 159 -13.40 8.12 2.77
C ALA A 159 -12.22 7.23 2.35
N ILE A 160 -10.98 7.70 2.53
CA ILE A 160 -9.78 6.90 2.34
C ILE A 160 -8.96 6.94 3.62
N TYR A 161 -8.51 5.78 4.07
CA TYR A 161 -7.55 5.63 5.14
C TYR A 161 -6.19 5.15 4.59
N VAL A 162 -5.10 5.62 5.19
CA VAL A 162 -3.75 5.10 4.98
C VAL A 162 -2.96 5.16 6.28
N ALA A 163 -2.11 4.15 6.52
CA ALA A 163 -1.06 4.20 7.53
C ALA A 163 0.25 4.57 6.82
N SER A 164 0.57 5.86 6.81
CA SER A 164 1.69 6.41 6.04
C SER A 164 3.03 6.25 6.76
N SER A 165 4.08 5.90 6.03
CA SER A 165 5.45 6.17 6.53
C SER A 165 5.67 7.68 6.71
N ASN A 166 6.66 8.07 7.52
CA ASN A 166 7.05 9.48 7.68
C ASN A 166 7.34 10.15 6.32
N GLU A 167 8.01 9.43 5.41
CA GLU A 167 8.35 9.89 4.07
C GLU A 167 7.12 10.06 3.16
N GLY A 168 6.09 9.22 3.36
CA GLY A 168 4.86 9.21 2.58
C GLY A 168 3.90 10.37 2.89
N VAL A 169 3.98 10.98 4.08
CA VAL A 169 3.01 11.99 4.54
C VAL A 169 2.90 13.15 3.54
N GLY A 170 4.05 13.60 3.01
CA GLY A 170 4.10 14.70 2.04
C GLY A 170 3.43 14.37 0.70
N LEU A 171 3.42 13.09 0.29
CA LEU A 171 2.67 12.65 -0.88
C LEU A 171 1.17 12.74 -0.61
N TYR A 172 0.70 12.13 0.48
CA TYR A 172 -0.73 12.06 0.77
C TYR A 172 -1.36 13.43 1.03
N ARG A 173 -0.65 14.35 1.70
CA ARG A 173 -1.12 15.74 1.89
C ARG A 173 -1.47 16.43 0.57
N LYS A 174 -0.72 16.19 -0.51
CA LYS A 174 -1.00 16.78 -1.84
C LYS A 174 -2.35 16.32 -2.42
N PHE A 175 -2.85 15.17 -1.98
CA PHE A 175 -4.14 14.62 -2.38
C PHE A 175 -5.28 15.00 -1.45
N GLY A 176 -5.01 15.75 -0.38
CA GLY A 176 -6.00 16.18 0.61
C GLY A 176 -6.18 15.20 1.76
N PHE A 177 -5.20 14.35 2.03
CA PHE A 177 -5.18 13.56 3.26
C PHE A 177 -4.73 14.42 4.43
N GLU A 178 -5.44 14.29 5.55
CA GLU A 178 -5.15 14.93 6.82
C GLU A 178 -4.51 13.92 7.77
N LEU A 179 -3.48 14.36 8.49
CA LEU A 179 -2.80 13.55 9.50
C LEU A 179 -3.62 13.56 10.80
N LEU A 180 -3.82 12.39 11.39
CA LEU A 180 -4.46 12.26 12.69
C LEU A 180 -3.38 12.19 13.77
N GLU A 181 -3.19 13.29 14.51
CA GLU A 181 -2.16 13.42 15.55
C GLU A 181 -2.69 13.04 16.94
N GLY A 182 -1.78 12.74 17.87
CA GLY A 182 -2.12 12.54 19.29
C GLY A 182 -2.89 11.25 19.60
N LEU A 183 -2.78 10.23 18.74
CA LEU A 183 -3.47 8.96 18.93
C LEU A 183 -2.63 7.97 19.75
N ASP A 184 -3.22 7.45 20.82
CA ASP A 184 -2.63 6.40 21.63
C ASP A 184 -2.48 5.10 20.84
N GLY A 185 -1.37 4.39 21.06
CA GLY A 185 -1.12 3.08 20.44
C GLY A 185 -0.77 3.12 18.94
N THR A 186 -0.49 4.30 18.39
CA THR A 186 0.07 4.45 17.03
C THR A 186 1.46 3.79 16.96
N PRO A 187 1.68 2.78 16.10
CA PRO A 187 3.00 2.21 15.92
C PRO A 187 3.98 3.26 15.41
N GLU A 188 5.22 3.23 15.91
CA GLU A 188 6.25 4.17 15.48
C GLU A 188 6.47 4.07 13.97
N GLY A 189 6.47 5.21 13.28
CA GLY A 189 6.64 5.27 11.82
C GLY A 189 5.37 4.98 11.01
N ALA A 190 4.24 4.65 11.63
CA ALA A 190 2.95 4.48 10.96
C ALA A 190 2.01 5.65 11.31
N ASN A 191 1.88 6.61 10.39
CA ASN A 191 1.11 7.83 10.56
C ASN A 191 -0.29 7.67 9.98
N PRO A 192 -1.35 7.56 10.80
CA PRO A 192 -2.71 7.43 10.31
C PRO A 192 -3.16 8.72 9.61
N MET A 193 -3.60 8.60 8.36
CA MET A 193 -4.12 9.72 7.60
C MET A 193 -5.46 9.36 6.98
N VAL A 194 -6.38 10.34 6.95
CA VAL A 194 -7.71 10.19 6.37
C VAL A 194 -7.95 11.25 5.31
N ARG A 195 -8.64 10.89 4.24
CA ARG A 195 -9.16 11.81 3.23
C ARG A 195 -10.66 11.59 3.07
N GLU A 196 -11.44 12.64 3.26
CA GLU A 196 -12.87 12.62 2.92
C GLU A 196 -13.09 12.70 1.40
N PRO A 197 -14.18 12.11 0.87
CA PRO A 197 -14.51 12.23 -0.53
C PRO A 197 -14.84 13.68 -0.88
N ARG A 198 -14.38 14.14 -2.05
CA ARG A 198 -14.80 15.42 -2.60
C ARG A 198 -16.18 15.24 -3.21
N MET A 199 -17.18 15.93 -2.64
CA MET A 199 -18.52 15.95 -3.21
C MET A 199 -18.48 16.68 -4.56
N ALA A 200 -19.14 16.11 -5.57
CA ALA A 200 -19.44 16.87 -6.78
C ALA A 200 -20.47 17.95 -6.41
N ASN A 201 -20.10 19.22 -6.61
CA ASN A 201 -21.06 20.33 -6.57
C ASN A 201 -22.09 20.22 -7.69
#